data_AF-A0A662Y5D1-F1
#
_entry.id   AF-A0A662Y5D1-F1
#
_cell.length_a   1.000
_cell.length_b   1.000
_cell.length_c   1.000
_cell.angle_alpha   90.00
_cell.angle_beta   90.00
_cell.angle_gamma   90.00
#
_symmetry.space_group_name_H-M   'P 1'
#
loop_
_entity.id
_entity.type
_entity.pdbx_description
1 polymer ?
#
loop_
_entity_poly.entity_id
_entity_poly.type
_entity_poly.pdbx_seq_one_letter_code
_entity_poly.pdbx_strand_id
1 'polypeptide(L)'
;MRGFFKGMTSPLVGSAWTNAIMFATYERSLQLIDPTPQTPTLQSVFYAGTIGGFCQTVALTPTELIKCRLQVQDGHESSRYRGPWDCVKHIYQRNGLRGLFLGYTCTLWREVPSFAFYFSMYEYTKRKMIAHGINPHTSMLTAGGLAGLFVAWLFLSDATKCCFETVLKSSIQTLPIDHRPGEHKMAYQARRLYRLGGLRTFVNGLETAVVRAFPVNAVTFYCYEKTSESLKGLTRD
;
A
#
# COMPACT_ATOMS: atom_id res chain seq x y z
N MET A 1 27.61 -1.59 -11.49
CA MET A 1 26.29 -2.16 -11.11
C MET A 1 26.04 -2.29 -9.59
N ARG A 2 27.07 -2.43 -8.72
CA ARG A 2 26.89 -2.55 -7.25
C ARG A 2 26.28 -1.33 -6.53
N GLY A 3 26.20 -0.17 -7.18
CA GLY A 3 25.63 1.06 -6.60
C GLY A 3 24.09 1.07 -6.52
N PHE A 4 23.39 0.51 -7.52
CA PHE A 4 21.92 0.57 -7.60
C PHE A 4 21.20 -0.25 -6.52
N PHE A 5 21.86 -1.28 -5.98
CA PHE A 5 21.30 -2.14 -4.93
C PHE A 5 21.65 -1.67 -3.51
N LYS A 6 22.53 -0.68 -3.36
CA LYS A 6 23.00 -0.19 -2.07
C LYS A 6 21.89 0.66 -1.43
N GLY A 7 21.14 0.05 -0.50
CA GLY A 7 20.01 0.69 0.18
C GLY A 7 18.65 0.05 -0.10
N MET A 8 18.52 -0.88 -1.06
CA MET A 8 17.26 -1.57 -1.34
C MET A 8 16.86 -2.61 -0.29
N THR A 9 17.81 -3.05 0.53
CA THR A 9 17.56 -4.02 1.61
C THR A 9 16.59 -3.49 2.67
N SER A 10 16.69 -2.21 3.04
CA SER A 10 15.81 -1.61 4.05
C SER A 10 14.34 -1.53 3.59
N PRO A 11 14.03 -1.08 2.36
CA PRO A 11 12.69 -1.20 1.78
C PRO A 11 12.18 -2.64 1.69
N LEU A 12 13.02 -3.58 1.24
CA LEU A 12 12.65 -4.99 1.08
C LEU A 12 12.29 -5.65 2.41
N VAL A 13 13.13 -5.48 3.43
CA VAL A 13 12.87 -6.02 4.78
C VAL A 13 11.60 -5.38 5.36
N GLY A 14 11.42 -4.07 5.17
CA GLY A 14 10.20 -3.39 5.61
C GLY A 14 8.95 -3.93 4.92
N SER A 15 9.00 -4.17 3.61
CA SER A 15 7.89 -4.74 2.85
C SER A 15 7.61 -6.19 3.22
N ALA A 16 8.65 -6.99 3.44
CA ALA A 16 8.51 -8.38 3.86
C ALA A 16 7.84 -8.48 5.23
N TRP A 17 8.25 -7.62 6.17
CA TRP A 17 7.65 -7.54 7.50
C TRP A 17 6.15 -7.19 7.45
N THR A 18 5.78 -6.15 6.70
CA THR A 18 4.38 -5.72 6.61
C THR A 18 3.51 -6.77 5.92
N ASN A 19 4.04 -7.42 4.88
CA ASN A 19 3.33 -8.47 4.18
C ASN A 19 3.19 -9.73 5.03
N ALA A 20 4.18 -10.07 5.86
CA ALA A 20 4.09 -11.19 6.80
C ALA A 20 2.95 -10.98 7.81
N ILE A 21 2.82 -9.77 8.37
CA ILE A 21 1.71 -9.41 9.27
C ILE A 21 0.37 -9.58 8.56
N MET A 22 0.27 -9.10 7.32
CA MET A 22 -0.94 -9.21 6.50
C MET A 22 -1.35 -10.68 6.30
N PHE A 23 -0.42 -11.54 5.85
CA PHE A 23 -0.74 -12.95 5.61
C PHE A 23 -1.07 -13.70 6.90
N ALA A 24 -0.32 -13.47 7.98
CA ALA A 24 -0.60 -14.10 9.27
C ALA A 24 -1.98 -13.72 9.83
N THR A 25 -2.35 -12.43 9.74
CA THR A 25 -3.66 -11.95 10.20
C THR A 25 -4.77 -12.40 9.27
N TYR A 26 -4.56 -12.38 7.97
CA TYR A 26 -5.49 -12.92 6.97
C TYR A 26 -5.81 -14.40 7.23
N GLU A 27 -4.79 -15.25 7.38
CA GLU A 27 -4.97 -16.69 7.65
C GLU A 27 -5.72 -16.92 8.97
N ARG A 28 -5.37 -16.16 10.02
CA ARG A 28 -6.03 -16.29 11.32
C ARG A 28 -7.48 -15.82 11.28
N SER A 29 -7.76 -14.71 10.60
CA SER A 29 -9.12 -14.21 10.39
C SER A 29 -9.96 -15.18 9.57
N LEU A 30 -9.37 -15.79 8.55
CA LEU A 30 -10.07 -16.77 7.72
C LEU A 30 -10.44 -18.02 8.51
N GLN A 31 -9.53 -18.55 9.34
CA GLN A 31 -9.79 -19.68 10.24
C GLN A 31 -10.90 -19.41 11.26
N LEU A 32 -11.04 -18.15 11.70
CA LEU A 32 -12.08 -17.75 12.65
C LEU A 32 -13.46 -17.60 11.98
N ILE A 33 -13.49 -17.18 10.71
CA ILE A 33 -14.74 -16.94 9.97
C ILE A 33 -15.26 -18.23 9.32
N ASP A 34 -14.37 -19.08 8.81
CA ASP A 34 -14.73 -20.32 8.13
C ASP A 34 -13.79 -21.47 8.54
N PRO A 35 -14.22 -22.34 9.48
CA PRO A 35 -13.42 -23.47 9.97
C PRO A 35 -13.19 -24.58 8.93
N THR A 36 -13.84 -24.52 7.75
CA THR A 36 -13.80 -25.57 6.71
C THR A 36 -13.25 -24.99 5.39
N PRO A 37 -11.92 -24.88 5.25
CA PRO A 37 -11.27 -24.08 4.21
C PRO A 37 -11.13 -24.79 2.85
N GLN A 38 -12.06 -25.66 2.45
CA GLN A 38 -12.00 -26.28 1.12
C GLN A 38 -12.37 -25.27 0.01
N THR A 39 -13.29 -24.32 0.30
CA THR A 39 -13.61 -23.17 -0.58
C THR A 39 -14.10 -21.96 0.22
N PRO A 40 -13.23 -21.06 0.72
CA PRO A 40 -13.63 -19.96 1.61
C PRO A 40 -14.59 -18.97 0.91
N THR A 41 -15.77 -18.70 1.44
CA THR A 41 -16.73 -17.82 0.75
C THR A 41 -16.12 -16.45 0.39
N LEU A 42 -16.46 -15.87 -0.78
CA LEU A 42 -15.88 -14.59 -1.23
C LEU A 42 -16.07 -13.46 -0.20
N GLN A 43 -17.18 -13.50 0.56
CA GLN A 43 -17.44 -12.60 1.68
C GLN A 43 -16.46 -12.82 2.84
N SER A 44 -16.18 -14.07 3.21
CA SER A 44 -15.18 -14.41 4.23
C SER A 44 -13.79 -13.93 3.85
N VAL A 45 -13.41 -14.06 2.57
CA VAL A 45 -12.15 -13.53 2.04
C VAL A 45 -12.10 -12.01 2.06
N PHE A 46 -13.22 -11.34 1.73
CA PHE A 46 -13.33 -9.89 1.82
C PHE A 46 -13.12 -9.41 3.27
N TYR A 47 -13.83 -10.00 4.24
CA TYR A 47 -13.69 -9.65 5.66
C TYR A 47 -12.32 -10.02 6.24
N ALA A 48 -11.75 -11.16 5.87
CA ALA A 48 -10.38 -11.51 6.27
C ALA A 48 -9.36 -10.52 5.68
N GLY A 49 -9.57 -10.09 4.43
CA GLY A 49 -8.75 -9.08 3.76
C GLY A 49 -8.84 -7.70 4.43
N THR A 50 -10.03 -7.26 4.85
CA THR A 50 -10.19 -5.98 5.57
C THR A 50 -9.51 -6.00 6.94
N ILE A 51 -9.67 -7.09 7.70
CA ILE A 51 -9.03 -7.26 9.02
C ILE A 51 -7.52 -7.30 8.86
N GLY A 52 -7.01 -8.06 7.89
CA GLY A 52 -5.58 -8.12 7.59
C GLY A 52 -5.00 -6.76 7.21
N GLY A 53 -5.69 -6.02 6.34
CA GLY A 53 -5.31 -4.67 5.95
C GLY A 53 -5.31 -3.68 7.12
N PHE A 54 -6.28 -3.79 8.04
CA PHE A 54 -6.33 -2.97 9.26
C PHE A 54 -5.13 -3.25 10.17
N CYS A 55 -4.86 -4.52 10.48
CA CYS A 55 -3.72 -4.90 11.32
C CYS A 55 -2.38 -4.51 10.70
N GLN A 56 -2.21 -4.71 9.39
CA GLN A 56 -1.02 -4.26 8.66
C GLN A 56 -0.85 -2.74 8.76
N THR A 57 -1.93 -1.97 8.63
CA THR A 57 -1.88 -0.50 8.67
C THR A 57 -1.34 0.03 10.00
N VAL A 58 -1.65 -0.62 11.12
CA VAL A 58 -1.14 -0.25 12.45
C VAL A 58 0.39 -0.32 12.51
N ALA A 59 0.99 -1.36 11.92
CA ALA A 59 2.45 -1.51 11.86
C ALA A 59 3.09 -0.65 10.76
N LEU A 60 2.39 -0.46 9.65
CA LEU A 60 2.86 0.30 8.49
C LEU A 60 2.94 1.80 8.77
N THR A 61 1.92 2.36 9.42
CA THR A 61 1.78 3.82 9.62
C THR A 61 3.00 4.48 10.28
N PRO A 62 3.51 4.01 11.44
CA PRO A 62 4.69 4.64 12.05
C PRO A 62 5.92 4.50 11.15
N THR A 63 6.08 3.35 10.49
CA THR A 63 7.20 3.08 9.59
C THR A 63 7.19 4.02 8.37
N GLU A 64 6.02 4.24 7.77
CA GLU A 64 5.86 5.19 6.67
C GLU A 64 6.10 6.64 7.11
N LEU A 65 5.60 7.04 8.29
CA LEU A 65 5.79 8.38 8.81
C LEU A 65 7.28 8.72 9.01
N ILE A 66 8.04 7.80 9.61
CA ILE A 66 9.49 7.97 9.82
C ILE A 66 10.21 8.08 8.48
N LYS A 67 9.91 7.17 7.54
CA LYS A 67 10.50 7.20 6.19
C LYS A 67 10.21 8.52 5.47
N CYS A 68 8.96 8.98 5.50
CA CYS A 68 8.56 10.25 4.88
C CYS A 68 9.34 11.44 5.46
N ARG A 69 9.46 11.52 6.79
CA ARG A 69 10.18 12.63 7.45
C ARG A 69 11.68 12.63 7.17
N LEU A 70 12.30 11.46 7.10
CA LEU A 70 13.70 11.34 6.70
C LEU A 70 13.90 11.76 5.24
N GLN A 71 13.03 11.31 4.34
CA GLN A 71 13.10 11.68 2.91
C GLN A 71 12.92 13.18 2.68
N VAL A 72 12.04 13.84 3.45
CA VAL A 72 11.85 15.29 3.37
C VAL A 72 13.07 16.03 3.91
N GLN A 73 13.72 15.51 4.95
CA GLN A 73 14.91 16.12 5.52
C GLN A 73 16.14 16.01 4.62
N ASP A 74 16.34 14.89 3.92
CA ASP A 74 17.50 14.71 3.03
C ASP A 74 17.55 15.76 1.90
N GLY A 75 16.45 16.48 1.65
CA GLY A 75 16.39 17.63 0.75
C GLY A 75 16.78 18.99 1.36
N HIS A 76 17.13 19.06 2.66
CA HIS A 76 17.48 20.30 3.36
C HIS A 76 18.94 20.27 3.86
N GLU A 77 19.66 21.40 3.76
CA GLU A 77 21.08 21.51 4.16
C GLU A 77 21.34 21.22 5.65
N SER A 78 20.32 21.35 6.51
CA SER A 78 20.42 21.02 7.93
C SER A 78 19.74 19.69 8.24
N SER A 79 20.53 18.66 8.52
CA SER A 79 20.03 17.35 8.98
C SER A 79 19.38 17.46 10.36
N ARG A 80 18.05 17.54 10.40
CA ARG A 80 17.24 17.66 11.64
C ARG A 80 17.20 16.37 12.48
N TYR A 81 17.41 15.21 11.87
CA TYR A 81 17.41 13.88 12.47
C TYR A 81 18.68 13.13 12.06
N ARG A 82 19.42 12.57 13.01
CA ARG A 82 20.64 11.80 12.72
C ARG A 82 20.37 10.39 12.17
N GLY A 83 19.11 9.95 12.23
CA GLY A 83 18.67 8.67 11.68
C GLY A 83 17.23 8.30 12.08
N PRO A 84 16.76 7.10 11.71
CA PRO A 84 15.39 6.65 11.95
C PRO A 84 15.02 6.59 13.44
N TRP A 85 15.93 6.07 14.27
CA TRP A 85 15.72 5.97 15.72
C TRP A 85 15.69 7.35 16.41
N ASP A 86 16.50 8.27 15.92
CA ASP A 86 16.53 9.65 16.41
C ASP A 86 15.21 10.36 16.08
N CYS A 87 14.69 10.16 14.86
CA CYS A 87 13.38 10.66 14.45
C CYS A 87 12.25 10.11 15.35
N VAL A 88 12.26 8.80 15.64
CA VAL A 88 11.27 8.18 16.55
C VAL A 88 11.34 8.80 17.93
N LYS A 89 12.54 8.92 18.51
CA LYS A 89 12.74 9.49 19.84
C LYS A 89 12.26 10.94 19.91
N HIS A 90 12.60 11.75 18.91
CA HIS A 90 12.16 13.14 18.80
C HIS A 90 10.63 13.27 18.72
N ILE A 91 9.97 12.43 17.92
CA ILE A 91 8.49 12.44 17.80
C ILE A 91 7.85 12.01 19.11
N TYR A 92 8.35 10.94 19.71
CA TYR A 92 7.81 10.38 20.95
C TYR A 92 7.92 11.37 22.12
N GLN A 93 9.06 12.06 22.26
CA GLN A 93 9.26 13.04 23.33
C GLN A 93 8.35 14.27 23.21
N ARG A 94 7.94 14.66 21.99
CA ARG A 94 7.15 15.87 21.74
C ARG A 94 5.65 15.62 21.69
N ASN A 95 5.24 14.61 20.92
CA ASN A 95 3.83 14.34 20.61
C ASN A 95 3.34 12.99 21.16
N GLY A 96 4.20 12.27 21.89
CA GLY A 96 3.90 10.94 22.44
C GLY A 96 3.61 9.90 21.36
N LEU A 97 2.90 8.84 21.76
CA LEU A 97 2.47 7.77 20.86
C LEU A 97 1.55 8.28 19.74
N ARG A 98 0.69 9.26 20.02
CA ARG A 98 -0.23 9.82 19.01
C ARG A 98 0.51 10.49 17.86
N GLY A 99 1.68 11.07 18.12
CA GLY A 99 2.53 11.65 17.08
C GLY A 99 3.04 10.65 16.06
N LEU A 100 3.24 9.38 16.45
CA LEU A 100 3.70 8.31 15.54
C LEU A 100 2.60 7.79 14.61
N PHE A 101 1.33 8.02 14.95
CA PHE A 101 0.16 7.64 14.16
C PHE A 101 -0.40 8.82 13.35
N LEU A 102 0.39 9.87 13.13
CA LEU A 102 0.00 11.01 12.31
C LEU A 102 -0.25 10.55 10.85
N GLY A 103 -1.47 10.77 10.34
CA GLY A 103 -1.89 10.30 9.02
C GLY A 103 -2.45 8.86 9.00
N TYR A 104 -2.59 8.20 10.16
CA TYR A 104 -3.17 6.85 10.28
C TYR A 104 -4.51 6.70 9.55
N THR A 105 -5.43 7.65 9.73
CA THR A 105 -6.74 7.61 9.09
C THR A 105 -6.66 7.61 7.56
N CYS A 106 -5.72 8.39 6.99
CA CYS A 106 -5.51 8.42 5.55
C CYS A 106 -4.90 7.11 5.04
N THR A 107 -3.94 6.55 5.77
CA THR A 107 -3.36 5.25 5.42
C THR A 107 -4.42 4.14 5.52
N LEU A 108 -5.20 4.11 6.60
CA LEU A 108 -6.26 3.11 6.80
C LEU A 108 -7.29 3.14 5.69
N TRP A 109 -7.76 4.34 5.33
CA TRP A 109 -8.77 4.50 4.29
C TRP A 109 -8.27 4.04 2.92
N ARG A 110 -6.97 4.14 2.66
CA ARG A 110 -6.34 3.64 1.43
C ARG A 110 -6.12 2.13 1.47
N GLU A 111 -5.47 1.62 2.52
CA GLU A 111 -5.01 0.23 2.58
C GLU A 111 -6.16 -0.76 2.78
N VAL A 112 -7.15 -0.46 3.64
CA VAL A 112 -8.21 -1.43 3.99
C VAL A 112 -9.07 -1.80 2.77
N PRO A 113 -9.60 -0.86 1.97
CA PRO A 113 -10.32 -1.20 0.75
C PRO A 113 -9.41 -1.86 -0.29
N SER A 114 -8.15 -1.41 -0.40
CA SER A 114 -7.16 -2.01 -1.32
C SER A 114 -7.03 -3.51 -1.10
N PHE A 115 -6.76 -3.93 0.14
CA PHE A 115 -6.57 -5.33 0.48
C PHE A 115 -7.85 -6.14 0.36
N ALA A 116 -9.00 -5.57 0.74
CA ALA A 116 -10.28 -6.24 0.60
C ALA A 116 -10.58 -6.61 -0.86
N PHE A 117 -10.46 -5.65 -1.78
CA PHE A 117 -10.66 -5.91 -3.21
C PHE A 117 -9.56 -6.80 -3.81
N TYR A 118 -8.31 -6.65 -3.37
CA TYR A 118 -7.21 -7.50 -3.79
C TYR A 118 -7.49 -8.97 -3.52
N PHE A 119 -7.79 -9.32 -2.26
CA PHE A 119 -8.03 -10.71 -1.87
C PHE A 119 -9.31 -11.28 -2.48
N SER A 120 -10.38 -10.49 -2.59
CA SER A 120 -11.61 -10.93 -3.27
C SER A 120 -11.39 -11.20 -4.75
N MET A 121 -10.68 -10.33 -5.47
CA MET A 121 -10.41 -10.52 -6.90
C MET A 121 -9.43 -11.68 -7.14
N TYR A 122 -8.44 -11.85 -6.26
CA TYR A 122 -7.53 -12.98 -6.26
C TYR A 122 -8.30 -14.30 -6.13
N GLU A 123 -9.16 -14.43 -5.13
CA GLU A 123 -9.93 -15.65 -4.89
C GLU A 123 -10.92 -15.93 -6.03
N TYR A 124 -11.60 -14.90 -6.55
CA TYR A 124 -12.51 -15.01 -7.69
C TYR A 124 -11.80 -15.56 -8.93
N THR A 125 -10.65 -14.98 -9.27
CA THR A 125 -9.87 -15.36 -10.45
C THR A 125 -9.29 -16.76 -10.29
N LYS A 126 -8.73 -17.07 -9.11
CA LYS A 126 -8.20 -18.39 -8.78
C LYS A 126 -9.27 -19.48 -8.94
N ARG A 127 -10.49 -19.27 -8.43
CA ARG A 127 -11.61 -20.21 -8.58
C ARG A 127 -11.99 -20.46 -10.02
N LYS A 128 -12.13 -19.39 -10.81
CA LYS A 128 -12.46 -19.52 -12.23
C LYS A 128 -11.40 -20.33 -12.98
N MET A 129 -10.12 -20.13 -12.69
CA MET A 129 -9.04 -20.84 -13.37
C MET A 129 -8.93 -22.31 -12.96
N ILE A 130 -9.11 -22.62 -11.66
CA ILE A 130 -9.18 -24.00 -11.18
C ILE A 130 -10.38 -24.74 -11.79
N ALA A 131 -11.54 -24.07 -11.91
CA ALA A 131 -12.72 -24.65 -12.55
C ALA A 131 -12.53 -24.96 -14.05
N HIS A 132 -11.60 -24.27 -14.73
CA HIS A 132 -11.23 -24.54 -16.12
C HIS A 132 -10.11 -25.60 -16.24
N GLY A 133 -9.71 -26.26 -15.14
CA GLY A 133 -8.70 -27.32 -15.14
C GLY A 133 -7.26 -26.82 -15.29
N ILE A 134 -7.00 -25.54 -15.03
CA ILE A 134 -5.65 -24.97 -15.08
C ILE A 134 -4.87 -25.36 -13.81
N ASN A 135 -3.59 -25.68 -13.96
CA ASN A 135 -2.70 -26.02 -12.84
C ASN A 135 -2.81 -25.03 -11.67
N PRO A 136 -2.81 -25.52 -10.41
CA PRO A 136 -2.93 -24.67 -9.21
C PRO A 136 -1.86 -23.57 -9.13
N HIS A 137 -0.61 -23.90 -9.45
CA HIS A 137 0.52 -22.96 -9.38
C HIS A 137 0.38 -21.81 -10.39
N THR A 138 0.00 -22.14 -11.63
CA THR A 138 -0.24 -21.12 -12.66
C THR A 138 -1.43 -20.25 -12.28
N SER A 139 -2.50 -20.86 -11.76
CA SER A 139 -3.72 -20.15 -11.31
C SER A 139 -3.45 -19.17 -10.18
N MET A 140 -2.55 -19.48 -9.24
CA MET A 140 -2.16 -18.57 -8.17
C MET A 140 -1.37 -17.36 -8.69
N LEU A 141 -0.41 -17.60 -9.58
CA LEU A 141 0.42 -16.53 -10.14
C LEU A 141 -0.41 -15.57 -11.01
N THR A 142 -1.31 -16.12 -11.83
CA THR A 142 -2.17 -15.34 -12.71
C THR A 142 -3.26 -14.60 -11.94
N ALA A 143 -3.85 -15.23 -10.92
CA ALA A 143 -4.81 -14.58 -10.04
C ALA A 143 -4.17 -13.43 -9.26
N GLY A 144 -2.92 -13.59 -8.77
CA GLY A 144 -2.17 -12.53 -8.09
C GLY A 144 -1.89 -11.35 -9.01
N GLY A 145 -1.43 -11.61 -10.24
CA GLY A 145 -1.19 -10.59 -11.25
C GLY A 145 -2.46 -9.83 -11.64
N LEU A 146 -3.56 -10.54 -11.93
CA LEU A 146 -4.83 -9.93 -12.32
C LEU A 146 -5.48 -9.16 -11.17
N ALA A 147 -5.41 -9.67 -9.94
CA ALA A 147 -5.88 -8.94 -8.76
C ALA A 147 -5.06 -7.65 -8.53
N GLY A 148 -3.74 -7.73 -8.69
CA GLY A 148 -2.85 -6.56 -8.60
C GLY A 148 -3.16 -5.51 -9.66
N LEU A 149 -3.39 -5.92 -10.91
CA LEU A 149 -3.80 -5.03 -12.00
C LEU A 149 -5.19 -4.43 -11.78
N PHE A 150 -6.13 -5.22 -11.25
CA PHE A 150 -7.47 -4.75 -10.96
C PHE A 150 -7.48 -3.71 -9.83
N VAL A 151 -6.72 -3.96 -8.76
CA VAL A 151 -6.54 -2.97 -7.69
C VAL A 151 -5.81 -1.75 -8.24
N ALA A 152 -4.70 -1.91 -8.95
CA ALA A 152 -4.02 -0.79 -9.58
C ALA A 152 -4.98 0.03 -10.46
N TRP A 153 -5.77 -0.63 -11.30
CA TRP A 153 -6.74 0.02 -12.19
C TRP A 153 -7.92 0.64 -11.45
N LEU A 154 -8.46 0.04 -10.40
CA LEU A 154 -9.48 0.66 -9.55
C LEU A 154 -8.94 1.94 -8.92
N PHE A 155 -7.75 1.89 -8.33
CA PHE A 155 -7.09 3.06 -7.73
C PHE A 155 -6.63 4.09 -8.77
N LEU A 156 -6.38 3.69 -10.02
CA LEU A 156 -6.10 4.59 -11.15
C LEU A 156 -7.36 5.17 -11.81
N SER A 157 -8.47 4.44 -11.85
CA SER A 157 -9.76 4.94 -12.35
C SER A 157 -10.39 5.90 -11.34
N ASP A 158 -10.11 5.70 -10.05
CA ASP A 158 -10.32 6.66 -8.96
C ASP A 158 -9.06 7.55 -8.74
N ALA A 159 -8.21 7.75 -9.77
CA ALA A 159 -6.97 8.54 -9.64
C ALA A 159 -7.19 9.95 -9.09
N THR A 160 -8.37 10.54 -9.31
CA THR A 160 -8.73 11.84 -8.70
C THR A 160 -8.85 11.75 -7.18
N LYS A 161 -9.39 10.65 -6.63
CA LYS A 161 -9.45 10.39 -5.19
C LYS A 161 -8.11 9.94 -4.63
N CYS A 162 -7.35 9.13 -5.36
CA CYS A 162 -6.02 8.68 -4.95
C CYS A 162 -5.00 9.84 -4.91
N CYS A 163 -5.04 10.76 -5.88
CA CYS A 163 -4.27 12.00 -5.84
C CYS A 163 -4.71 12.89 -4.67
N PHE A 164 -6.02 13.03 -4.43
CA PHE A 164 -6.55 13.75 -3.28
C PHE A 164 -6.02 13.18 -1.95
N GLU A 165 -6.09 11.86 -1.76
CA GLU A 165 -5.59 11.18 -0.57
C GLU A 165 -4.07 11.24 -0.44
N THR A 166 -3.33 11.12 -1.54
CA THR A 166 -1.86 11.19 -1.54
C THR A 166 -1.38 12.60 -1.20
N VAL A 167 -1.99 13.62 -1.78
CA VAL A 167 -1.72 15.03 -1.45
C VAL A 167 -2.08 15.31 0.01
N LEU A 168 -3.23 14.81 0.49
CA LEU A 168 -3.63 14.98 1.89
C LEU A 168 -2.71 14.27 2.87
N LYS A 169 -2.41 12.99 2.62
CA LYS A 169 -1.51 12.19 3.45
C LYS A 169 -0.14 12.86 3.51
N SER A 170 0.41 13.26 2.36
CA SER A 170 1.69 13.98 2.31
C SER A 170 1.60 15.27 3.12
N SER A 171 0.57 16.09 2.91
CA SER A 171 0.39 17.36 3.65
C SER A 171 0.32 17.18 5.16
N ILE A 172 -0.29 16.08 5.64
CA ILE A 172 -0.41 15.73 7.06
C ILE A 172 0.92 15.19 7.60
N GLN A 173 1.62 14.33 6.86
CA GLN A 173 2.88 13.72 7.29
C GLN A 173 4.04 14.72 7.33
N THR A 174 4.00 15.74 6.46
CA THR A 174 4.97 16.84 6.44
C THR A 174 4.70 17.93 7.47
N LEU A 175 3.61 17.85 8.26
CA LEU A 175 3.33 18.88 9.27
C LEU A 175 4.48 19.00 10.28
N PRO A 176 4.84 20.23 10.68
CA PRO A 176 5.83 20.45 11.72
C PRO A 176 5.39 19.78 13.03
N ILE A 177 6.35 19.38 13.86
CA ILE A 177 6.08 18.72 15.14
C ILE A 177 5.16 19.60 16.01
N ASP A 178 5.39 20.92 16.01
CA ASP A 178 4.65 21.92 16.80
C ASP A 178 3.42 22.50 16.07
N HIS A 179 2.77 21.71 15.21
CA HIS A 179 1.51 22.07 14.55
C HIS A 179 0.36 22.37 15.53
N ARG A 180 -0.58 23.24 15.12
CA ARG A 180 -1.72 23.62 15.97
C ARG A 180 -2.70 22.46 16.17
N PRO A 181 -3.37 22.36 17.33
CA PRO A 181 -4.37 21.32 17.57
C PRO A 181 -5.51 21.40 16.52
N GLY A 182 -5.72 20.30 15.80
CA GLY A 182 -6.72 20.19 14.74
C GLY A 182 -6.18 20.29 13.31
N GLU A 183 -4.94 20.75 13.12
CA GLU A 183 -4.32 20.80 11.78
C GLU A 183 -4.04 19.41 11.21
N HIS A 184 -3.91 18.38 12.05
CA HIS A 184 -3.73 16.99 11.60
C HIS A 184 -5.01 16.37 11.01
N LYS A 185 -6.18 17.00 11.17
CA LYS A 185 -7.44 16.43 10.69
C LYS A 185 -7.50 16.51 9.16
N MET A 186 -7.84 15.39 8.53
CA MET A 186 -7.98 15.29 7.08
C MET A 186 -8.92 16.34 6.49
N ALA A 187 -10.08 16.56 7.13
CA ALA A 187 -11.05 17.57 6.70
C ALA A 187 -10.50 19.01 6.77
N TYR A 188 -9.66 19.30 7.77
CA TYR A 188 -9.04 20.62 7.90
C TYR A 188 -8.02 20.86 6.79
N GLN A 189 -7.12 19.90 6.55
CA GLN A 189 -6.11 20.03 5.48
C GLN A 189 -6.75 20.06 4.09
N ALA A 190 -7.80 19.27 3.84
CA ALA A 190 -8.55 19.33 2.59
C ALA A 190 -9.14 20.72 2.34
N ARG A 191 -9.77 21.31 3.37
CA ARG A 191 -10.34 22.66 3.26
C ARG A 191 -9.24 23.72 3.09
N ARG A 192 -8.10 23.57 3.75
CA ARG A 192 -6.95 24.48 3.66
C ARG A 192 -6.32 24.44 2.27
N LEU A 193 -6.02 23.26 1.74
CA LEU A 193 -5.45 23.08 0.39
C LEU A 193 -6.40 23.59 -0.70
N TYR A 194 -7.70 23.32 -0.55
CA TYR A 194 -8.71 23.85 -1.46
C TYR A 194 -8.76 25.39 -1.46
N ARG A 195 -8.63 26.04 -0.30
CA ARG A 195 -8.57 27.51 -0.22
C ARG A 195 -7.28 28.09 -0.80
N LEU A 196 -6.17 27.38 -0.71
CA LEU A 196 -4.86 27.87 -1.14
C LEU A 196 -4.63 27.77 -2.67
N GLY A 197 -5.13 26.72 -3.33
CA GLY A 197 -4.90 26.54 -4.77
C GLY A 197 -6.06 25.88 -5.53
N GLY A 198 -7.24 25.81 -4.93
CA GLY A 198 -8.46 25.28 -5.56
C GLY A 198 -8.37 23.80 -5.91
N LEU A 199 -9.18 23.38 -6.88
CA LEU A 199 -9.18 22.01 -7.42
C LEU A 199 -7.89 21.64 -8.15
N ARG A 200 -7.13 22.64 -8.65
CA ARG A 200 -5.89 22.43 -9.40
C ARG A 200 -4.79 21.80 -8.54
N THR A 201 -4.71 22.13 -7.25
CA THR A 201 -3.74 21.53 -6.33
C THR A 201 -3.90 20.02 -6.19
N PHE A 202 -5.12 19.49 -6.34
CA PHE A 202 -5.39 18.05 -6.21
C PHE A 202 -5.16 17.28 -7.51
N VAL A 203 -5.15 17.94 -8.66
CA VAL A 203 -4.82 17.33 -9.97
C VAL A 203 -3.35 17.52 -10.35
N ASN A 204 -2.64 18.44 -9.69
CA ASN A 204 -1.18 18.56 -9.81
C ASN A 204 -0.52 17.31 -9.23
N GLY A 205 -0.09 16.40 -10.11
CA GLY A 205 0.43 15.07 -9.77
C GLY A 205 -0.27 13.92 -10.49
N LEU A 206 -1.40 14.20 -11.16
CA LEU A 206 -2.06 13.21 -12.03
C LEU A 206 -1.15 12.83 -13.20
N GLU A 207 -0.46 13.81 -13.80
CA GLU A 207 0.46 13.57 -14.90
C GLU A 207 1.64 12.67 -14.49
N THR A 208 2.26 12.95 -13.34
CA THR A 208 3.36 12.11 -12.82
C THR A 208 2.87 10.72 -12.41
N ALA A 209 1.63 10.59 -11.91
CA ALA A 209 1.01 9.29 -11.63
C ALA A 209 0.76 8.48 -12.91
N VAL A 210 0.22 9.10 -13.97
CA VAL A 210 -0.04 8.46 -15.27
C VAL A 210 1.27 8.03 -15.93
N VAL A 211 2.26 8.92 -15.98
CA VAL A 211 3.59 8.63 -16.53
C VAL A 211 4.28 7.51 -15.76
N ARG A 212 4.11 7.43 -14.43
CA ARG A 212 4.66 6.34 -13.62
C ARG A 212 3.91 5.02 -13.79
N ALA A 213 2.59 5.07 -14.00
CA ALA A 213 1.78 3.87 -14.11
C ALA A 213 2.05 3.09 -15.42
N PHE A 214 2.34 3.79 -16.51
CA PHE A 214 2.58 3.16 -17.81
C PHE A 214 3.76 2.15 -17.78
N PRO A 215 4.97 2.52 -17.30
CA PRO A 215 6.09 1.58 -17.17
C PRO A 215 5.80 0.45 -16.19
N VAL A 216 5.15 0.74 -15.06
CA VAL A 216 4.84 -0.28 -14.04
C VAL A 216 3.90 -1.32 -14.61
N ASN A 217 2.84 -0.90 -15.32
CA ASN A 217 1.90 -1.80 -15.95
C ASN A 217 2.59 -2.58 -17.10
N ALA A 218 3.39 -1.91 -17.94
CA ALA A 218 4.13 -2.55 -19.03
C ALA A 218 5.09 -3.64 -18.53
N VAL A 219 5.89 -3.34 -17.49
CA VAL A 219 6.79 -4.33 -16.87
C VAL A 219 6.01 -5.46 -16.22
N THR A 220 4.88 -5.17 -15.58
CA THR A 220 4.04 -6.19 -14.96
C THR A 220 3.48 -7.15 -16.01
N PHE A 221 2.95 -6.64 -17.12
CA PHE A 221 2.46 -7.46 -18.23
C PHE A 221 3.58 -8.27 -18.90
N TYR A 222 4.74 -7.66 -19.11
CA TYR A 222 5.90 -8.34 -19.68
C TYR A 222 6.40 -9.49 -18.79
N CYS A 223 6.58 -9.22 -17.49
CA CYS A 223 6.97 -10.24 -16.51
C CYS A 223 5.91 -11.35 -16.42
N TYR A 224 4.62 -10.99 -16.49
CA TYR A 224 3.52 -11.94 -16.50
C TYR A 224 3.56 -12.87 -17.72
N GLU A 225 3.71 -12.32 -18.93
CA GLU A 225 3.81 -13.11 -20.16
C GLU A 225 5.00 -14.05 -20.11
N LYS A 226 6.20 -13.55 -19.73
CA LYS A 226 7.41 -14.36 -19.64
C LYS A 226 7.31 -15.48 -18.60
N THR A 227 6.70 -15.19 -17.45
CA THR A 227 6.50 -16.19 -16.41
C THR A 227 5.46 -17.24 -16.85
N SER A 228 4.38 -16.80 -17.48
CA SER A 228 3.34 -17.69 -18.02
C SER A 228 3.88 -18.61 -19.13
N GLU A 229 4.69 -18.06 -20.04
CA GLU A 229 5.39 -18.81 -21.10
C GLU A 229 6.32 -19.88 -20.51
N SER A 230 7.15 -19.49 -19.54
CA SER A 230 8.10 -20.40 -18.89
C SER A 230 7.41 -21.55 -18.16
N LEU A 231 6.30 -21.27 -17.47
CA LEU A 231 5.49 -22.29 -16.80
C LEU A 231 4.79 -23.24 -17.78
N LYS A 232 4.29 -22.72 -18.92
CA LYS A 232 3.70 -23.57 -19.98
C LYS A 232 4.74 -24.47 -20.64
N GLY A 233 5.98 -24.01 -20.76
CA GLY A 233 7.11 -24.84 -21.20
C GLY A 233 7.37 -26.00 -20.24
N LEU A 234 7.46 -25.71 -18.93
CA LEU A 234 7.69 -26.71 -17.87
C LEU A 234 6.57 -27.74 -17.68
N THR A 235 5.36 -27.49 -18.21
CA THR A 235 4.23 -28.45 -18.11
C THR A 235 4.08 -29.29 -19.39
N ARG A 236 4.86 -29.01 -20.44
CA ARG A 236 4.80 -29.73 -21.72
C ARG A 236 5.86 -30.82 -21.87
N ASP A 237 6.80 -30.89 -20.93
CA ASP A 237 7.78 -31.98 -20.76
C ASP A 237 7.31 -32.93 -19.64
#